data_AF-A0A954XGT6-F1
#
_entry.id   AF-A0A954XGT6-F1
#
_cell.length_a   1.000
_cell.length_b   1.000
_cell.length_c   1.000
_cell.angle_alpha   90.00
_cell.angle_beta   90.00
_cell.angle_gamma   90.00
#
_symmetry.space_group_name_H-M   'P 1'
#
loop_
_entity.id
_entity.type
_entity.pdbx_description
1 polymer ?
#
loop_
_entity_poly.entity_id
_entity_poly.type
_entity_poly.pdbx_seq_one_letter_code
_entity_poly.pdbx_strand_id
1 'polypeptide(L)'
;AMSEFGRTPRINGHIGRDHWPEAWSLAMAGCGLKAGLAVGKTNAQGTFVDTEPYDIGHMFHTWFRALGVNSIATEYNNAGQPLPIAHDDCHAVDEVLA
;
A
#
# COMPACT_ATOMS: atom_id res chain seq x y z
N ALA A 1 -11.67 -0.11 -3.47
CA ALA A 1 -11.89 -0.50 -2.06
C ALA A 1 -10.52 -0.80 -1.47
N MET A 2 -10.14 -0.19 -0.35
CA MET A 2 -8.94 -0.60 0.37
C MET A 2 -9.32 -1.81 1.24
N SER A 3 -8.59 -2.91 1.10
CA SER A 3 -8.88 -4.21 1.74
C SER A 3 -8.86 -4.14 3.27
N GLU A 4 -9.41 -5.17 3.90
CA GLU A 4 -9.21 -5.46 5.32
C GLU A 4 -7.79 -6.01 5.55
N PHE A 5 -7.18 -5.64 6.68
CA PHE A 5 -5.97 -6.27 7.22
C PHE A 5 -6.42 -7.50 7.98
N GLY A 6 -5.86 -8.67 7.65
CA GLY A 6 -6.31 -9.95 8.16
C GLY A 6 -6.26 -10.09 9.69
N ARG A 7 -6.49 -11.30 10.15
CA ARG A 7 -6.48 -11.63 11.58
C ARG A 7 -5.49 -12.73 11.86
N THR A 8 -4.90 -12.71 13.05
CA THR A 8 -3.99 -13.78 13.49
C THR A 8 -4.60 -15.16 13.23
N PRO A 9 -3.83 -16.17 12.80
CA PRO A 9 -4.33 -17.54 12.70
C PRO A 9 -4.52 -18.20 14.08
N ARG A 10 -4.11 -17.52 15.16
CA ARG A 10 -4.21 -17.96 16.55
C ARG A 10 -5.32 -17.21 17.28
N ILE A 11 -6.05 -17.92 18.14
CA ILE A 11 -7.00 -17.35 19.10
C ILE A 11 -6.22 -16.74 20.26
N ASN A 12 -6.54 -15.50 20.62
CA ASN A 12 -5.90 -14.78 21.72
C ASN A 12 -6.57 -15.11 23.07
N GLY A 13 -5.98 -14.61 24.17
CA GLY A 13 -6.50 -14.81 25.53
C GLY A 13 -7.89 -14.21 25.79
N HIS A 14 -8.40 -13.38 24.88
CA HIS A 14 -9.73 -12.78 24.92
C HIS A 14 -10.74 -13.50 24.00
N ILE A 15 -10.43 -14.73 23.57
CA ILE A 15 -11.33 -15.58 22.76
C ILE A 15 -11.61 -14.97 21.36
N GLY A 16 -10.74 -14.06 20.91
CA GLY A 16 -10.79 -13.44 19.58
C GLY A 16 -9.55 -13.73 18.74
N ARG A 17 -9.36 -12.98 17.65
CA ARG A 17 -8.12 -12.96 16.85
C ARG A 17 -7.64 -11.53 16.73
N ASP A 18 -6.34 -11.31 16.88
CA ASP A 18 -5.76 -9.96 16.80
C ASP A 18 -5.70 -9.47 15.36
N HIS A 19 -5.46 -8.16 15.17
CA HIS A 19 -5.15 -7.61 13.86
C HIS A 19 -3.82 -8.18 13.34
N TRP A 20 -3.75 -8.40 12.03
CA TRP A 20 -2.57 -8.96 11.37
C TRP A 20 -2.12 -8.03 10.22
N PRO A 21 -1.37 -6.96 10.52
CA PRO A 21 -0.86 -6.02 9.51
C PRO A 21 0.28 -6.59 8.64
N GLU A 22 0.80 -7.78 8.96
CA GLU A 22 1.99 -8.35 8.36
C GLU A 22 1.80 -8.81 6.90
N ALA A 23 0.56 -9.03 6.48
CA ALA A 23 0.21 -9.36 5.11
C ALA A 23 -1.23 -8.93 4.79
N TRP A 24 -1.38 -8.07 3.79
CA TRP A 24 -2.67 -7.62 3.26
C TRP A 24 -2.59 -7.51 1.74
N SER A 25 -3.74 -7.57 1.07
CA SER A 25 -3.83 -7.48 -0.39
C SER A 25 -4.61 -6.23 -0.77
N LEU A 26 -4.37 -5.66 -1.94
CA LEU A 26 -5.11 -4.51 -2.44
C LEU A 26 -5.56 -4.75 -3.88
N ALA A 27 -6.84 -4.52 -4.16
CA ALA A 27 -7.38 -4.53 -5.51
C ALA A 27 -7.54 -3.09 -6.02
N MET A 28 -6.85 -2.77 -7.12
CA MET A 28 -6.88 -1.45 -7.76
C MET A 28 -7.28 -1.58 -9.23
N ALA A 29 -7.98 -0.57 -9.73
CA ALA A 29 -8.34 -0.43 -11.14
C ALA A 29 -8.50 1.05 -11.47
N GLY A 30 -8.28 1.44 -12.73
CA GLY A 30 -8.48 2.81 -13.20
C GLY A 30 -7.30 3.37 -13.99
N CYS A 31 -7.26 4.70 -14.10
CA CYS A 31 -6.27 5.43 -14.88
C CYS A 31 -4.83 5.12 -14.42
N GLY A 32 -3.92 4.95 -15.37
CA GLY A 32 -2.48 4.80 -15.12
C GLY A 32 -2.06 3.45 -14.55
N LEU A 33 -2.97 2.49 -14.41
CA LEU A 33 -2.68 1.14 -13.87
C LEU A 33 -2.73 0.07 -14.97
N LYS A 34 -1.80 -0.89 -14.90
CA LYS A 34 -1.83 -2.09 -15.74
C LYS A 34 -2.98 -3.01 -15.34
N ALA A 35 -3.73 -3.51 -16.31
CA ALA A 35 -4.82 -4.47 -16.07
C ALA A 35 -4.31 -5.92 -16.03
N GLY A 36 -4.98 -6.77 -15.23
CA GLY A 36 -4.72 -8.22 -15.21
C GLY A 36 -3.39 -8.63 -14.55
N LEU A 37 -2.81 -7.75 -13.73
CA LEU A 37 -1.54 -7.98 -13.03
C LEU A 37 -1.77 -8.28 -11.54
N ALA A 38 -0.96 -9.18 -10.99
CA ALA A 38 -0.78 -9.35 -9.55
C ALA A 38 0.68 -9.09 -9.20
N VAL A 39 0.93 -8.23 -8.21
CA VAL A 39 2.27 -7.86 -7.72
C VAL A 39 2.43 -8.34 -6.29
N GLY A 40 3.60 -8.92 -6.01
CA GLY A 40 3.96 -9.49 -4.72
C GLY A 40 3.32 -10.84 -4.44
N LYS A 41 3.77 -11.48 -3.36
CA LYS A 41 3.19 -12.73 -2.84
C LYS A 41 3.46 -12.86 -1.34
N THR A 42 2.65 -13.68 -0.69
CA THR A 42 2.90 -14.14 0.68
C THR A 42 3.70 -15.44 0.69
N ASN A 43 4.21 -15.81 1.86
CA ASN A 43 4.76 -17.14 2.10
C ASN A 43 3.68 -18.24 1.92
N ALA A 44 4.10 -19.51 1.93
CA ALA A 44 3.19 -20.64 1.71
C ALA A 44 2.02 -20.73 2.72
N GLN A 45 2.15 -20.11 3.89
CA GLN A 45 1.13 -20.06 4.94
C GLN A 45 0.23 -18.82 4.84
N GLY A 46 0.52 -17.88 3.94
CA GLY A 46 -0.23 -16.63 3.81
C GLY A 46 -0.01 -15.63 4.94
N THR A 47 1.03 -15.78 5.77
CA THR A 47 1.21 -15.02 7.01
C THR A 47 2.13 -13.81 6.89
N PHE A 48 3.08 -13.82 5.97
CA PHE A 48 4.03 -12.72 5.76
C PHE A 48 4.24 -12.49 4.27
N VAL A 49 4.58 -11.26 3.88
CA VAL A 49 5.05 -10.94 2.52
C VAL A 49 6.42 -11.60 2.29
N ASP A 50 6.57 -12.28 1.15
CA ASP A 50 7.77 -13.05 0.75
C ASP A 50 8.44 -12.45 -0.51
N THR A 51 8.09 -11.21 -0.83
CA THR A 51 8.65 -10.36 -1.89
C THR A 51 8.99 -9.00 -1.31
N GLU A 52 9.34 -8.02 -2.16
CA GLU A 52 9.43 -6.63 -1.73
C GLU A 52 8.14 -6.21 -1.00
N PRO A 53 8.23 -5.74 0.26
CA PRO A 53 7.08 -5.31 1.03
C PRO A 53 6.71 -3.88 0.65
N TYR A 54 5.45 -3.68 0.26
CA TYR A 54 4.88 -2.36 0.04
C TYR A 54 3.89 -2.04 1.15
N ASP A 55 4.03 -0.87 1.76
CA ASP A 55 3.10 -0.33 2.74
C ASP A 55 2.16 0.72 2.11
N ILE A 56 1.37 1.38 2.95
CA ILE A 56 0.45 2.42 2.49
C ILE A 56 1.18 3.66 1.94
N GLY A 57 2.41 3.94 2.39
CA GLY A 57 3.23 5.05 1.88
C GLY A 57 3.50 4.89 0.38
N HIS A 58 3.86 3.68 -0.05
CA HIS A 58 4.08 3.35 -1.47
C HIS A 58 2.84 3.57 -2.33
N MET A 59 1.64 3.36 -1.77
CA MET A 59 0.39 3.55 -2.49
C MET A 59 0.13 5.02 -2.83
N PHE A 60 0.46 5.96 -1.94
CA PHE A 60 0.35 7.39 -2.26
C PHE A 60 1.22 7.78 -3.45
N HIS A 61 2.49 7.36 -3.48
CA HIS A 61 3.36 7.61 -4.63
C HIS A 61 2.81 6.96 -5.91
N THR A 62 2.29 5.74 -5.80
CA THR A 62 1.69 5.01 -6.94
C THR A 62 0.47 5.73 -7.51
N TRP A 63 -0.48 6.14 -6.65
CA TRP A 63 -1.68 6.84 -7.10
C TRP A 63 -1.40 8.22 -7.66
N PHE A 64 -0.52 9.01 -7.02
CA PHE A 64 -0.14 10.32 -7.55
C PHE A 64 0.53 10.19 -8.91
N ARG A 65 1.42 9.21 -9.09
CA ARG A 65 2.05 8.97 -10.38
C ARG A 65 1.05 8.54 -11.46
N ALA A 66 0.10 7.67 -11.12
CA ALA A 66 -0.99 7.28 -12.02
C ALA A 66 -1.89 8.47 -12.44
N LEU A 67 -1.97 9.51 -11.61
CA LEU A 67 -2.67 10.77 -11.86
C LEU A 67 -1.79 11.86 -12.51
N GLY A 68 -0.50 11.58 -12.77
CA GLY A 68 0.44 12.56 -13.33
C GLY A 68 0.93 13.61 -12.33
N VAL A 69 0.75 13.39 -11.03
CA VAL A 69 1.24 14.25 -9.96
C VAL A 69 2.61 13.76 -9.48
N ASN A 70 3.58 14.68 -9.42
CA ASN A 70 4.89 14.38 -8.85
C ASN A 70 4.82 14.48 -7.33
N SER A 71 4.67 13.36 -6.63
CA SER A 71 4.54 13.32 -5.16
C SER A 71 5.80 13.70 -4.39
N ILE A 72 6.97 13.75 -5.05
CA ILE A 72 8.24 14.19 -4.43
C ILE A 72 8.34 15.72 -4.46
N ALA A 73 7.86 16.35 -5.54
CA ALA A 73 7.96 17.80 -5.72
C ALA A 73 6.71 18.58 -5.26
N THR A 74 5.60 17.88 -5.00
CA THR A 74 4.33 18.52 -4.65
C THR A 74 4.16 18.55 -3.14
N GLU A 75 3.75 19.71 -2.62
CA GLU A 75 3.52 19.93 -1.20
C GLU A 75 2.06 20.35 -0.96
N TYR A 76 1.50 19.90 0.16
CA TYR A 76 0.26 20.43 0.70
C TYR A 76 0.57 21.63 1.58
N ASN A 77 0.02 22.80 1.25
CA ASN A 77 0.19 24.01 2.05
C ASN A 77 -0.87 24.07 3.16
N ASN A 78 -0.44 23.79 4.39
CA ASN A 78 -1.25 23.94 5.59
C ASN A 78 -1.02 25.30 6.24
N ALA A 79 -1.73 26.34 5.77
CA ALA A 79 -1.68 27.69 6.33
C ALA A 79 -0.26 28.30 6.45
N GLY A 80 0.56 28.08 5.42
CA GLY A 80 1.95 28.53 5.34
C GLY A 80 2.98 27.44 5.66
N GLN A 81 2.56 26.29 6.19
CA GLN A 81 3.43 25.13 6.40
C GLN A 81 3.37 24.19 5.18
N PRO A 82 4.46 24.05 4.41
CA PRO A 82 4.53 23.01 3.40
C PRO A 82 4.64 21.63 4.07
N LEU A 83 3.82 20.69 3.63
CA LEU A 83 3.81 19.30 4.09
C LEU A 83 3.97 18.36 2.89
N PRO A 84 4.76 17.29 2.99
CA PRO A 84 4.84 16.28 1.94
C PRO A 84 3.47 15.61 1.78
N ILE A 85 3.11 15.28 0.54
CA ILE A 85 1.82 14.62 0.24
C ILE A 85 1.93 13.08 0.25
N ALA A 86 3.14 12.55 0.33
CA ALA A 86 3.45 11.13 0.43
C ALA A 86 4.67 10.94 1.35
N HIS A 87 4.91 9.71 1.82
CA HIS A 87 5.98 9.44 2.78
C HIS A 87 7.34 9.39 2.08
N ASP A 88 8.27 10.27 2.45
CA ASP A 88 9.54 10.48 1.72
C ASP A 88 10.42 9.23 1.59
N ASP A 89 10.33 8.28 2.53
CA ASP A 89 11.08 7.02 2.51
C ASP A 89 10.48 5.96 1.58
N CYS A 90 9.31 6.23 0.97
CA CYS A 90 8.60 5.32 0.10
C CYS A 90 8.70 5.73 -1.37
N HIS A 91 8.34 4.80 -2.24
CA HIS A 91 8.35 5.01 -3.69
C HIS A 91 7.12 4.39 -4.35
N ALA A 92 6.89 4.73 -5.61
CA ALA A 92 5.79 4.14 -6.37
C ALA A 92 6.09 2.67 -6.70
N VAL A 93 5.05 1.83 -6.71
CA VAL A 93 5.16 0.46 -7.22
C VAL A 93 5.12 0.51 -8.75
N ASP A 94 6.29 0.68 -9.37
CA ASP A 94 6.40 0.89 -10.82
C ASP A 94 5.79 -0.27 -11.65
N GLU A 95 5.80 -1.48 -11.09
CA GLU A 95 5.24 -2.67 -11.76
C GLU A 95 3.76 -2.52 -12.09
N VAL A 96 2.97 -1.85 -11.24
CA VAL A 96 1.53 -1.68 -11.45
C VAL A 96 1.16 -0.53 -12.36
N LEU A 97 2.10 0.37 -12.69
CA LEU A 97 1.86 1.56 -13.51
C LEU A 97 1.96 1.26 -15.01
N ALA A 98 1.06 1.83 -15.82
CA ALA A 98 1.00 1.64 -17.28
C ALA A 98 2.02 2.51 -18.05
#